data_AF-A0A9D6K452-F1
#
_entry.id   AF-A0A9D6K452-F1
#
_cell.length_a   1.000
_cell.length_b   1.000
_cell.length_c   1.000
_cell.angle_alpha   90.00
_cell.angle_beta   90.00
_cell.angle_gamma   90.00
#
_symmetry.space_group_name_H-M   'P 1'
#
loop_
_entity.id
_entity.type
_entity.pdbx_description
1 polymer ?
#
loop_
_entity_poly.entity_id
_entity_poly.type
_entity_poly.pdbx_seq_one_letter_code
_entity_poly.pdbx_strand_id
1 'polypeptide(L)'
;MRAEYRLPVKSELKITIYEPASVYIDNSQVDWESSENSNYLQSVIIKIPNLQIKHCDDGLIMTVYPELYEQAFKIALYVANRILIQTSVDAIDPEMVLHGSPQVFPETPEEEKEFKNSLVKVSKGFSYSWSIMGKFQPSCYSAGVEHFAAFALFADALRAASPFQKFKQFYEVVEYFFPPEKEQTESISEHGSKYDKRFTLKKVIELRDIRQRCTHPHRKNHLHPGELILIREVKEKLIEMQGLAELLLNYPP
;
A
#
# COMPACT_ATOMS: atom_id res chain seq x y z
N MET A 1 24.55 -10.23 -4.40
CA MET A 1 23.45 -11.20 -4.68
C MET A 1 22.14 -10.46 -4.67
N ARG A 2 21.14 -10.93 -5.41
CA ARG A 2 19.77 -10.41 -5.29
C ARG A 2 18.81 -11.44 -4.72
N ALA A 3 17.87 -10.99 -3.88
CA ALA A 3 16.70 -11.76 -3.50
C ALA A 3 15.51 -11.35 -4.36
N GLU A 4 14.71 -12.33 -4.78
CA GLU A 4 13.45 -12.13 -5.46
C GLU A 4 12.31 -12.73 -4.65
N TYR A 5 11.35 -11.88 -4.30
CA TYR A 5 10.06 -12.27 -3.73
C TYR A 5 9.02 -12.22 -4.83
N ARG A 6 8.25 -13.29 -4.98
CA ARG A 6 7.17 -13.37 -5.95
C ARG A 6 5.84 -13.42 -5.22
N LEU A 7 5.04 -12.38 -5.40
CA LEU A 7 3.74 -12.22 -4.78
C LEU A 7 2.66 -12.48 -5.82
N PRO A 8 1.99 -13.65 -5.79
CA PRO A 8 0.92 -13.93 -6.73
C PRO A 8 -0.25 -12.99 -6.46
N VAL A 9 -0.90 -12.55 -7.53
CA VAL A 9 -2.23 -11.94 -7.45
C VAL A 9 -3.20 -13.02 -6.95
N LYS A 10 -4.10 -12.64 -6.03
CA LYS A 10 -5.13 -13.56 -5.51
C LYS A 10 -5.89 -14.16 -6.68
N SER A 11 -6.07 -15.48 -6.63
CA SER A 11 -6.49 -16.31 -7.76
C SER A 11 -7.74 -15.80 -8.48
N GLU A 12 -8.67 -15.24 -7.73
CA GLU A 12 -9.98 -14.77 -8.17
C GLU A 12 -9.94 -13.40 -8.88
N LEU A 13 -8.78 -12.75 -8.96
CA LEU A 13 -8.64 -11.38 -9.48
C LEU A 13 -7.84 -11.36 -10.78
N LYS A 14 -8.26 -10.50 -11.72
CA LYS A 14 -7.49 -10.16 -12.92
C LYS A 14 -7.37 -8.65 -13.00
N ILE A 15 -6.14 -8.19 -13.13
CA ILE A 15 -5.82 -6.78 -13.33
C ILE A 15 -5.13 -6.67 -14.68
N THR A 16 -5.74 -5.94 -15.61
CA THR A 16 -5.14 -5.72 -16.93
C THR A 16 -3.96 -4.77 -16.81
N ILE A 17 -2.81 -5.18 -17.37
CA ILE A 17 -1.63 -4.35 -17.49
C ILE A 17 -1.49 -3.91 -18.94
N TYR A 18 -1.43 -2.60 -19.16
CA TYR A 18 -1.22 -2.05 -20.49
C TYR A 18 0.26 -1.73 -20.75
N GLU A 19 1.00 -1.35 -19.70
CA GLU A 19 2.40 -0.95 -19.77
C GLU A 19 3.16 -1.55 -18.58
N PRO A 20 3.70 -2.78 -18.69
CA PRO A 20 4.49 -3.40 -17.63
C PRO A 20 5.88 -2.76 -17.60
N ALA A 21 5.99 -1.57 -17.00
CA ALA A 21 7.27 -0.93 -16.75
C ALA A 21 7.76 -1.27 -15.34
N SER A 22 8.98 -1.80 -15.23
CA SER A 22 9.66 -1.95 -13.96
C SER A 22 9.75 -0.61 -13.24
N VAL A 23 9.55 -0.62 -11.93
CA VAL A 23 9.69 0.58 -11.08
C VAL A 23 10.68 0.35 -9.97
N TYR A 24 11.37 1.41 -9.56
CA TYR A 24 12.27 1.36 -8.42
C TYR A 24 11.58 1.97 -7.19
N ILE A 25 11.58 1.22 -6.09
CA ILE A 25 11.00 1.58 -4.80
C ILE A 25 12.03 1.26 -3.73
N ASP A 26 12.55 2.27 -3.05
CA ASP A 26 13.51 2.12 -1.94
C ASP A 26 14.72 1.21 -2.31
N ASN A 27 15.40 1.56 -3.41
CA ASN A 27 16.51 0.81 -4.04
C ASN A 27 16.19 -0.63 -4.49
N SER A 28 14.94 -1.04 -4.44
CA SER A 28 14.47 -2.34 -4.94
C SER A 28 13.76 -2.16 -6.26
N GLN A 29 13.88 -3.15 -7.14
CA GLN A 29 13.16 -3.16 -8.42
C GLN A 29 11.87 -3.97 -8.25
N VAL A 30 10.75 -3.43 -8.72
CA VAL A 30 9.46 -4.11 -8.77
C VAL A 30 9.07 -4.33 -10.22
N ASP A 31 8.94 -5.60 -10.58
CA ASP A 31 8.52 -6.06 -11.91
C ASP A 31 7.11 -6.65 -11.87
N TRP A 32 6.45 -6.59 -13.02
CA TRP A 32 5.07 -7.04 -13.19
C TRP A 32 5.05 -8.24 -14.11
N GLU A 33 4.78 -9.42 -13.56
CA GLU A 33 4.63 -10.62 -14.36
C GLU A 33 3.20 -10.69 -14.89
N SER A 34 3.07 -10.77 -16.20
CA SER A 34 1.77 -10.88 -16.87
C SER A 34 1.60 -12.23 -17.55
N SER A 35 0.36 -12.70 -17.65
CA SER A 35 0.00 -13.88 -18.41
C SER A 35 0.24 -13.63 -19.91
N GLU A 36 1.08 -14.46 -20.53
CA GLU A 36 1.48 -14.38 -21.95
C GLU A 36 0.30 -14.21 -22.93
N ASN A 37 -0.87 -14.75 -22.57
CA ASN A 37 -2.03 -14.77 -23.45
C ASN A 37 -3.10 -13.70 -23.17
N SER A 38 -2.99 -12.96 -22.06
CA SER A 38 -4.12 -12.15 -21.58
C SER A 38 -3.77 -10.81 -20.94
N ASN A 39 -2.49 -10.43 -20.90
CA ASN A 39 -2.01 -9.18 -20.30
C ASN A 39 -2.54 -8.95 -18.86
N TYR A 40 -2.87 -10.02 -18.14
CA TYR A 40 -3.32 -9.93 -16.75
C TYR A 40 -2.13 -10.10 -15.82
N LEU A 41 -2.05 -9.26 -14.80
CA LEU A 41 -1.08 -9.40 -13.71
C LEU A 41 -1.25 -10.76 -13.04
N GLN A 42 -0.21 -11.58 -13.11
CA GLN A 42 -0.12 -12.87 -12.44
C GLN A 42 0.61 -12.74 -11.12
N SER A 43 1.73 -12.02 -11.12
CA SER A 43 2.52 -11.82 -9.92
C SER A 43 3.26 -10.49 -9.95
N VAL A 44 3.55 -9.98 -8.75
CA VAL A 44 4.47 -8.88 -8.52
C VAL A 44 5.78 -9.47 -8.04
N ILE A 45 6.87 -9.10 -8.71
CA ILE A 45 8.20 -9.59 -8.37
C ILE A 45 8.97 -8.43 -7.74
N ILE A 46 9.34 -8.56 -6.48
CA ILE A 46 10.18 -7.60 -5.75
C ILE A 46 11.60 -8.13 -5.76
N LYS A 47 12.53 -7.35 -6.31
CA LYS A 47 13.96 -7.67 -6.41
C LYS A 47 14.75 -6.73 -5.52
N ILE A 48 15.45 -7.29 -4.54
CA ILE A 48 16.31 -6.56 -3.62
C ILE A 48 17.76 -6.87 -3.97
N PRO A 49 18.52 -5.92 -4.55
CA PRO A 49 19.89 -6.14 -5.01
C PRO A 49 20.94 -6.01 -3.90
N ASN A 50 22.19 -6.37 -4.20
CA ASN A 50 23.38 -6.13 -3.36
C ASN A 50 23.34 -6.76 -1.95
N LEU A 51 22.68 -7.90 -1.81
CA LEU A 51 22.69 -8.68 -0.57
C LEU A 51 24.06 -9.34 -0.37
N GLN A 52 24.56 -9.26 0.87
CA GLN A 52 25.78 -9.94 1.28
C GLN A 52 25.56 -11.44 1.43
N ILE A 53 26.52 -12.24 0.96
CA ILE A 53 26.57 -13.67 1.26
C ILE A 53 26.89 -13.83 2.74
N LYS A 54 25.98 -14.49 3.45
CA LYS A 54 26.19 -14.94 4.82
C LYS A 54 26.06 -16.45 4.85
N HIS A 55 26.88 -17.12 5.64
CA HIS A 55 26.77 -18.56 5.84
C HIS A 55 26.19 -18.85 7.21
N CYS A 56 25.35 -19.88 7.29
CA CYS A 56 25.02 -20.56 8.52
C CYS A 56 26.26 -21.32 9.05
N ASP A 57 26.19 -21.75 10.31
CA ASP A 57 27.25 -22.55 10.95
C ASP A 57 27.49 -23.90 10.25
N ASP A 58 26.56 -24.36 9.41
CA ASP A 58 26.64 -25.55 8.56
C ASP A 58 27.20 -25.29 7.15
N GLY A 59 27.62 -24.04 6.87
CA GLY A 59 28.18 -23.61 5.59
C GLY A 59 27.15 -23.25 4.52
N LEU A 60 25.84 -23.41 4.78
CA LEU A 60 24.79 -23.03 3.83
C LEU A 60 24.65 -21.51 3.70
N ILE A 61 24.36 -21.03 2.50
CA ILE A 61 24.09 -19.61 2.29
C ILE A 61 22.75 -19.25 2.95
N MET A 62 22.79 -18.31 3.90
CA MET A 62 21.61 -17.70 4.49
C MET A 62 20.89 -16.87 3.44
N THR A 63 19.71 -17.32 3.04
CA THR A 63 18.84 -16.61 2.09
C THR A 63 17.84 -15.69 2.79
N VAL A 64 17.91 -15.58 4.12
CA VAL A 64 16.89 -14.97 4.97
C VAL A 64 17.51 -14.27 6.18
N TYR A 65 17.14 -13.01 6.43
CA TYR A 65 17.46 -12.26 7.66
C TYR A 65 16.41 -11.15 7.93
N PRO A 66 16.27 -10.67 9.18
CA PRO A 66 15.19 -9.75 9.56
C PRO A 66 15.11 -8.48 8.70
N GLU A 67 16.24 -7.88 8.37
CA GLU A 67 16.29 -6.62 7.60
C GLU A 67 15.76 -6.81 6.16
N LEU A 68 15.98 -8.00 5.57
CA LEU A 68 15.46 -8.34 4.25
C LEU A 68 13.94 -8.49 4.28
N TYR A 69 13.39 -9.12 5.31
CA TYR A 69 11.95 -9.27 5.47
C TYR A 69 11.26 -7.95 5.72
N GLU A 70 11.83 -7.07 6.56
CA GLU A 70 11.27 -5.74 6.80
C GLU A 70 11.21 -4.92 5.52
N GLN A 71 12.30 -4.91 4.74
CA GLN A 71 12.35 -4.20 3.46
C GLN A 71 11.35 -4.80 2.45
N ALA A 72 11.36 -6.11 2.28
CA ALA A 72 10.46 -6.80 1.35
C ALA A 72 8.99 -6.61 1.73
N PHE A 73 8.66 -6.70 3.01
CA PHE A 73 7.30 -6.51 3.52
C PHE A 73 6.83 -5.06 3.34
N LYS A 74 7.70 -4.07 3.63
CA LYS A 74 7.40 -2.64 3.41
C LYS A 74 7.07 -2.37 1.94
N ILE A 75 7.88 -2.89 1.02
CA ILE A 75 7.65 -2.72 -0.43
C ILE A 75 6.38 -3.46 -0.86
N ALA A 76 6.18 -4.70 -0.40
CA ALA A 76 4.99 -5.49 -0.70
C ALA A 76 3.71 -4.78 -0.25
N LEU A 77 3.71 -4.28 0.99
CA LEU A 77 2.58 -3.56 1.57
C LEU A 77 2.33 -2.25 0.81
N TYR A 78 3.38 -1.52 0.45
CA TYR A 78 3.24 -0.30 -0.36
C TYR A 78 2.61 -0.59 -1.72
N VAL A 79 3.11 -1.59 -2.45
CA VAL A 79 2.60 -1.98 -3.76
C VAL A 79 1.15 -2.47 -3.65
N ALA A 80 0.84 -3.32 -2.68
CA ALA A 80 -0.53 -3.79 -2.44
C ALA A 80 -1.50 -2.62 -2.16
N ASN A 81 -1.08 -1.66 -1.33
CA ASN A 81 -1.86 -0.46 -1.03
C ASN A 81 -2.05 0.43 -2.26
N ARG A 82 -1.01 0.63 -3.06
CA ARG A 82 -1.11 1.42 -4.31
C ARG A 82 -2.04 0.76 -5.33
N ILE A 83 -1.99 -0.56 -5.48
CA ILE A 83 -2.94 -1.31 -6.31
C ILE A 83 -4.36 -1.11 -5.80
N LEU A 84 -4.60 -1.27 -4.50
CA LEU A 84 -5.92 -1.08 -3.90
C LEU A 84 -6.44 0.34 -4.14
N ILE A 85 -5.61 1.37 -3.91
CA ILE A 85 -6.02 2.77 -4.10
C ILE A 85 -6.40 3.04 -5.57
N GLN A 86 -5.59 2.54 -6.50
CA GLN A 86 -5.78 2.82 -7.92
C GLN A 86 -6.92 2.00 -8.55
N THR A 87 -7.07 0.74 -8.14
CA THR A 87 -7.98 -0.21 -8.79
C THR A 87 -9.22 -0.49 -7.95
N SER A 88 -9.25 -0.06 -6.69
CA SER A 88 -10.22 -0.49 -5.66
C SER A 88 -10.22 -2.00 -5.40
N VAL A 89 -9.14 -2.70 -5.76
CA VAL A 89 -9.01 -4.15 -5.62
C VAL A 89 -7.82 -4.49 -4.72
N ASP A 90 -8.08 -5.26 -3.66
CA ASP A 90 -7.05 -5.76 -2.75
C ASP A 90 -6.40 -7.02 -3.33
N ALA A 91 -5.47 -6.80 -4.26
CA ALA A 91 -5.03 -7.81 -5.22
C ALA A 91 -3.97 -8.79 -4.72
N ILE A 92 -3.18 -8.37 -3.74
CA ILE A 92 -1.97 -9.06 -3.30
C ILE A 92 -1.94 -9.06 -1.78
N ASP A 93 -1.51 -10.17 -1.22
CA ASP A 93 -1.25 -10.28 0.22
C ASP A 93 0.24 -10.02 0.52
N PRO A 94 0.58 -8.92 1.19
CA PRO A 94 1.96 -8.61 1.53
C PRO A 94 2.56 -9.58 2.57
N GLU A 95 1.73 -10.26 3.39
CA GLU A 95 2.21 -11.22 4.39
C GLU A 95 2.84 -12.47 3.75
N MET A 96 2.58 -12.72 2.46
CA MET A 96 3.24 -13.81 1.73
C MET A 96 4.77 -13.69 1.70
N VAL A 97 5.32 -12.48 1.86
CA VAL A 97 6.76 -12.27 2.06
C VAL A 97 7.28 -12.97 3.32
N LEU A 98 6.48 -13.03 4.38
CA LEU A 98 6.85 -13.61 5.68
C LEU A 98 6.74 -15.15 5.67
N HIS A 99 5.92 -15.70 4.77
CA HIS A 99 5.66 -17.13 4.66
C HIS A 99 6.49 -17.82 3.56
N GLY A 100 7.05 -17.05 2.62
CA GLY A 100 7.88 -17.56 1.52
C GLY A 100 9.37 -17.26 1.73
N SER A 101 10.23 -18.22 1.37
CA SER A 101 11.66 -17.93 1.21
C SER A 101 11.91 -17.26 -0.14
N PRO A 102 12.73 -16.19 -0.20
CA PRO A 102 13.07 -15.57 -1.46
C PRO A 102 13.89 -16.52 -2.33
N GLN A 103 13.80 -16.33 -3.64
CA GLN A 103 14.78 -16.92 -4.56
C GLN A 103 16.01 -16.02 -4.60
N VAL A 104 17.20 -16.60 -4.42
CA VAL A 104 18.45 -15.83 -4.43
C VAL A 104 19.21 -16.11 -5.71
N PHE A 105 19.70 -15.04 -6.34
CA PHE A 105 20.46 -15.10 -7.59
C PHE A 105 21.81 -14.39 -7.42
N PRO A 106 22.90 -14.95 -7.97
CA PRO A 106 24.17 -14.25 -8.02
C PRO A 106 24.08 -13.05 -8.96
N GLU A 107 24.76 -11.97 -8.59
CA GLU A 107 24.91 -10.74 -9.37
C GLU A 107 26.32 -10.59 -9.96
N THR A 108 27.33 -11.27 -9.38
CA THR A 108 28.72 -11.25 -9.88
C THR A 108 29.22 -12.65 -10.27
N PRO A 109 30.27 -12.72 -11.13
CA PRO A 109 30.91 -14.01 -11.48
C PRO A 109 31.52 -14.75 -10.29
N GLU A 110 31.95 -14.03 -9.25
CA GLU A 110 32.42 -14.65 -8.00
C GLU A 110 31.27 -15.34 -7.25
N GLU A 111 30.13 -14.66 -7.10
CA GLU A 111 28.93 -15.21 -6.45
C GLU A 111 28.39 -16.42 -7.23
N GLU A 112 28.46 -16.39 -8.56
CA GLU A 112 28.00 -17.50 -9.41
C GLU A 112 28.84 -18.77 -9.21
N LYS A 113 30.16 -18.63 -8.97
CA LYS A 113 31.03 -19.77 -8.65
C LYS A 113 30.69 -20.38 -7.29
N GLU A 114 30.28 -19.54 -6.33
CA GLU A 114 29.91 -19.95 -4.98
C GLU A 114 28.54 -20.66 -4.94
N PHE A 115 27.57 -20.17 -5.72
CA PHE A 115 26.24 -20.77 -5.89
C PHE A 115 26.26 -22.13 -6.59
N LYS A 116 27.16 -22.34 -7.56
CA LYS A 116 27.29 -23.63 -8.27
C LYS A 116 27.70 -24.78 -7.37
N ASN A 117 28.21 -24.50 -6.16
CA ASN A 117 28.65 -25.50 -5.19
C ASN A 117 27.65 -25.74 -4.04
N SER A 118 26.47 -25.11 -4.06
CA SER A 118 25.47 -25.19 -2.98
C SER A 118 24.09 -25.65 -3.49
N LEU A 119 23.37 -26.44 -2.68
CA LEU A 119 22.05 -27.01 -3.01
C LEU A 119 20.93 -26.03 -2.64
N VAL A 120 20.07 -25.68 -3.61
CA VAL A 120 18.93 -24.76 -3.45
C VAL A 120 17.61 -25.51 -3.69
N LYS A 121 16.58 -25.26 -2.85
CA LYS A 121 15.25 -25.90 -2.95
C LYS A 121 14.19 -24.88 -3.40
N VAL A 122 13.32 -25.26 -4.35
CA VAL A 122 12.29 -24.37 -4.96
C VAL A 122 10.92 -25.06 -4.94
N SER A 123 9.84 -24.32 -4.67
CA SER A 123 8.44 -24.78 -4.71
C SER A 123 7.56 -23.92 -5.63
N LYS A 124 6.62 -24.56 -6.38
CA LYS A 124 5.66 -23.92 -7.30
C LYS A 124 4.21 -24.24 -6.92
N GLY A 125 3.27 -23.31 -7.16
CA GLY A 125 1.82 -23.49 -6.99
C GLY A 125 1.02 -22.97 -8.21
N PHE A 126 -0.21 -23.49 -8.41
CA PHE A 126 -1.13 -23.24 -9.54
C PHE A 126 -2.43 -22.52 -9.09
N SER A 127 -3.10 -21.75 -9.96
CA SER A 127 -4.40 -21.10 -9.68
C SER A 127 -5.31 -20.89 -10.93
N TYR A 128 -6.62 -20.63 -10.70
CA TYR A 128 -7.71 -20.37 -11.66
C TYR A 128 -8.43 -19.04 -11.33
N SER A 129 -8.95 -18.28 -12.33
CA SER A 129 -9.27 -16.85 -12.17
C SER A 129 -10.53 -16.27 -12.86
N TRP A 130 -11.08 -15.17 -12.30
CA TRP A 130 -12.21 -14.34 -12.80
C TRP A 130 -11.82 -12.84 -12.91
N SER A 131 -12.55 -12.02 -13.71
CA SER A 131 -12.10 -10.69 -14.18
C SER A 131 -12.84 -9.46 -13.60
N ILE A 132 -12.14 -8.35 -13.28
CA ILE A 132 -12.73 -7.03 -12.93
C ILE A 132 -11.89 -5.86 -13.51
N MET A 133 -12.54 -4.76 -13.91
CA MET A 133 -11.94 -3.59 -14.58
C MET A 133 -11.58 -2.43 -13.63
N GLY A 134 -10.29 -2.15 -13.49
CA GLY A 134 -9.73 -0.88 -13.01
C GLY A 134 -8.50 -0.49 -13.84
N LYS A 135 -8.17 0.79 -13.97
CA LYS A 135 -6.98 1.23 -14.73
C LYS A 135 -5.72 1.09 -13.87
N PHE A 136 -4.99 0.00 -14.04
CA PHE A 136 -3.69 -0.21 -13.41
C PHE A 136 -2.58 0.51 -14.17
N GLN A 137 -1.85 1.42 -13.49
CA GLN A 137 -0.74 2.21 -14.06
C GLN A 137 0.44 2.15 -13.08
N PRO A 138 1.30 1.13 -13.20
CA PRO A 138 2.38 0.91 -12.24
C PRO A 138 3.50 1.96 -12.31
N SER A 139 3.65 2.64 -13.45
CA SER A 139 4.72 3.62 -13.70
C SER A 139 4.78 4.79 -12.70
N CYS A 140 3.68 5.09 -12.01
CA CYS A 140 3.64 6.16 -11.00
C CYS A 140 4.02 5.71 -9.58
N TYR A 141 4.36 4.44 -9.36
CA TYR A 141 4.53 3.89 -8.00
C TYR A 141 5.83 4.33 -7.33
N SER A 142 6.82 4.78 -8.11
CA SER A 142 8.06 5.35 -7.57
C SER A 142 7.85 6.70 -6.88
N ALA A 143 6.78 7.44 -7.19
CA ALA A 143 6.47 8.72 -6.56
C ALA A 143 5.71 8.53 -5.24
N GLY A 144 6.07 9.29 -4.19
CA GLY A 144 5.38 9.31 -2.91
C GLY A 144 5.76 8.18 -1.94
N VAL A 145 6.87 7.47 -2.19
CA VAL A 145 7.35 6.38 -1.33
C VAL A 145 7.67 6.88 0.08
N GLU A 146 8.14 8.13 0.20
CA GLU A 146 8.37 8.85 1.45
C GLU A 146 7.10 9.01 2.29
N HIS A 147 5.92 8.97 1.67
CA HIS A 147 4.61 9.05 2.32
C HIS A 147 3.93 7.67 2.46
N PHE A 148 4.71 6.59 2.45
CA PHE A 148 4.25 5.20 2.62
C PHE A 148 3.18 5.03 3.71
N ALA A 149 3.38 5.64 4.88
CA ALA A 149 2.45 5.54 6.00
C ALA A 149 1.08 6.17 5.68
N ALA A 150 1.04 7.29 4.96
CA ALA A 150 -0.21 7.92 4.51
C ALA A 150 -0.97 7.02 3.53
N PHE A 151 -0.25 6.39 2.58
CA PHE A 151 -0.85 5.42 1.66
C PHE A 151 -1.41 4.20 2.40
N ALA A 152 -0.72 3.73 3.45
CA ALA A 152 -1.22 2.64 4.30
C ALA A 152 -2.51 3.03 5.03
N LEU A 153 -2.53 4.20 5.69
CA LEU A 153 -3.73 4.71 6.38
C LEU A 153 -4.92 4.86 5.42
N PHE A 154 -4.69 5.35 4.21
CA PHE A 154 -5.74 5.48 3.20
C PHE A 154 -6.24 4.12 2.72
N ALA A 155 -5.35 3.18 2.45
CA ALA A 155 -5.70 1.82 2.04
C ALA A 155 -6.50 1.09 3.14
N ASP A 156 -6.12 1.26 4.41
CA ASP A 156 -6.85 0.71 5.55
C ASP A 156 -8.26 1.31 5.66
N ALA A 157 -8.42 2.61 5.39
CA ALA A 157 -9.71 3.27 5.30
C ALA A 157 -10.59 2.67 4.18
N LEU A 158 -10.02 2.27 3.05
CA LEU A 158 -10.75 1.58 1.98
C LEU A 158 -11.24 0.20 2.42
N ARG A 159 -10.40 -0.55 3.14
CA ARG A 159 -10.69 -1.91 3.64
C ARG A 159 -11.70 -1.93 4.79
N ALA A 160 -11.75 -0.90 5.64
CA ALA A 160 -12.62 -0.90 6.81
C ALA A 160 -14.11 -1.01 6.46
N ALA A 161 -14.85 -1.90 7.12
CA ALA A 161 -16.29 -2.07 6.82
C ALA A 161 -17.17 -0.95 7.39
N SER A 162 -16.80 -0.43 8.56
CA SER A 162 -17.59 0.56 9.30
C SER A 162 -17.36 1.98 8.75
N PRO A 163 -18.43 2.75 8.42
CA PRO A 163 -18.27 4.13 7.94
C PRO A 163 -17.58 5.04 8.96
N PHE A 164 -17.76 4.79 10.26
CA PHE A 164 -17.08 5.53 11.32
C PHE A 164 -15.58 5.25 11.33
N GLN A 165 -15.20 3.98 11.14
CA GLN A 165 -13.79 3.58 11.06
C GLN A 165 -13.15 4.13 9.78
N LYS A 166 -13.83 4.02 8.62
CA LYS A 166 -13.38 4.65 7.36
C LYS A 166 -13.11 6.14 7.56
N PHE A 167 -14.07 6.85 8.14
CA PHE A 167 -13.94 8.29 8.37
C PHE A 167 -12.74 8.62 9.26
N LYS A 168 -12.56 7.87 10.35
CA LYS A 168 -11.42 8.03 11.27
C LYS A 168 -10.09 7.84 10.53
N GLN A 169 -9.95 6.76 9.77
CA GLN A 169 -8.72 6.43 9.06
C GLN A 169 -8.41 7.41 7.91
N PHE A 170 -9.42 7.85 7.15
CA PHE A 170 -9.20 8.92 6.17
C PHE A 170 -8.75 10.23 6.83
N TYR A 171 -9.28 10.56 8.01
CA TYR A 171 -8.82 11.75 8.73
C TYR A 171 -7.39 11.57 9.28
N GLU A 172 -6.98 10.37 9.66
CA GLU A 172 -5.59 10.09 10.07
C GLU A 172 -4.59 10.36 8.93
N VAL A 173 -4.98 10.21 7.66
CA VAL A 173 -4.18 10.67 6.51
C VAL A 173 -3.97 12.19 6.55
N VAL A 174 -5.00 12.96 6.92
CA VAL A 174 -4.88 14.43 7.09
C VAL A 174 -3.97 14.75 8.27
N GLU A 175 -4.09 14.03 9.39
CA GLU A 175 -3.23 14.21 10.57
C GLU A 175 -1.76 13.85 10.31
N TYR A 176 -1.49 12.95 9.36
CA TYR A 176 -0.13 12.63 8.92
C TYR A 176 0.54 13.82 8.23
N PHE A 177 -0.15 14.51 7.32
CA PHE A 177 0.39 15.67 6.59
C PHE A 177 0.33 16.97 7.40
N PHE A 178 -0.67 17.10 8.27
CA PHE A 178 -0.85 18.24 9.15
C PHE A 178 -0.97 17.73 10.58
N PRO A 179 0.12 17.62 11.35
CA PRO A 179 0.05 17.19 12.74
C PRO A 179 -0.91 18.05 13.59
N PRO A 180 -1.51 17.51 14.65
CA PRO A 180 -2.50 18.21 15.46
C PRO A 180 -1.87 19.38 16.22
N GLU A 181 -1.99 20.58 15.66
CA GLU A 181 -1.56 21.87 16.23
C GLU A 181 -2.72 22.86 16.37
N LYS A 182 -2.48 24.02 17.01
CA LYS A 182 -3.54 25.02 17.27
C LYS A 182 -4.15 25.60 15.98
N GLU A 183 -3.37 25.73 14.91
CA GLU A 183 -3.78 26.37 13.64
C GLU A 183 -3.96 25.36 12.49
N GLN A 184 -3.92 24.06 12.79
CA GLN A 184 -3.99 22.97 11.81
C GLN A 184 -5.14 23.11 10.80
N THR A 185 -6.32 23.56 11.24
CA THR A 185 -7.52 23.66 10.39
C THR A 185 -7.42 24.74 9.32
N GLU A 186 -6.71 25.84 9.60
CA GLU A 186 -6.48 26.91 8.63
C GLU A 186 -5.49 26.45 7.56
N SER A 187 -4.38 25.81 7.96
CA SER A 187 -3.39 25.24 7.03
C SER A 187 -3.99 24.18 6.11
N ILE A 188 -4.83 23.28 6.63
CA ILE A 188 -5.52 22.28 5.80
C ILE A 188 -6.43 22.96 4.78
N SER A 189 -7.18 23.99 5.18
CA SER A 189 -8.06 24.71 4.27
C SER A 189 -7.28 25.50 3.22
N GLU A 190 -6.23 26.21 3.62
CA GLU A 190 -5.41 26.99 2.70
C GLU A 190 -4.79 26.07 1.65
N HIS A 191 -4.20 24.95 2.07
CA HIS A 191 -3.61 23.99 1.16
C HIS A 191 -4.65 23.31 0.27
N GLY A 192 -5.73 22.76 0.86
CA GLY A 192 -6.78 22.07 0.12
C GLY A 192 -7.47 22.97 -0.91
N SER A 193 -7.74 24.23 -0.56
CA SER A 193 -8.41 25.18 -1.45
C SER A 193 -7.60 25.59 -2.69
N LYS A 194 -6.27 25.41 -2.68
CA LYS A 194 -5.40 25.59 -3.86
C LYS A 194 -5.75 24.60 -4.97
N TYR A 195 -6.16 23.39 -4.61
CA TYR A 195 -6.43 22.29 -5.56
C TYR A 195 -7.93 22.00 -5.72
N ASP A 196 -8.73 22.15 -4.67
CA ASP A 196 -10.19 22.03 -4.70
C ASP A 196 -10.86 23.06 -3.78
N LYS A 197 -11.53 24.05 -4.40
CA LYS A 197 -12.19 25.17 -3.72
C LYS A 197 -13.29 24.76 -2.74
N ARG A 198 -13.75 23.51 -2.76
CA ARG A 198 -14.76 22.99 -1.80
C ARG A 198 -14.21 22.89 -0.38
N PHE A 199 -12.89 22.72 -0.21
CA PHE A 199 -12.22 22.60 1.10
C PHE A 199 -11.99 23.97 1.76
N THR A 200 -13.09 24.67 2.03
CA THR A 200 -13.10 25.92 2.81
C THR A 200 -12.87 25.67 4.30
N LEU A 201 -12.51 26.71 5.04
CA LEU A 201 -12.30 26.61 6.49
C LEU A 201 -13.51 26.01 7.21
N LYS A 202 -14.72 26.47 6.85
CA LYS A 202 -15.98 25.93 7.38
C LYS A 202 -16.11 24.43 7.13
N LYS A 203 -15.74 23.96 5.94
CA LYS A 203 -15.81 22.55 5.56
C LYS A 203 -14.81 21.71 6.36
N VAL A 204 -13.58 22.18 6.53
CA VAL A 204 -12.56 21.47 7.32
C VAL A 204 -12.97 21.40 8.80
N ILE A 205 -13.53 22.47 9.36
CA ILE A 205 -14.09 22.47 10.73
C ILE A 205 -15.19 21.41 10.88
N GLU A 206 -16.11 21.31 9.91
CA GLU A 206 -17.17 20.31 9.91
C GLU A 206 -16.60 18.87 9.91
N LEU A 207 -15.62 18.58 9.05
CA LEU A 207 -14.97 17.26 9.01
C LEU A 207 -14.24 16.94 10.33
N ARG A 208 -13.58 17.93 10.94
CA ARG A 208 -12.91 17.80 12.24
C ARG A 208 -13.90 17.51 13.37
N ASP A 209 -15.05 18.17 13.39
CA ASP A 209 -16.09 17.90 14.40
C ASP A 209 -16.59 16.45 14.31
N ILE A 210 -16.86 15.96 13.09
CA ILE A 210 -17.27 14.56 12.86
C ILE A 210 -16.17 13.61 13.33
N ARG A 211 -14.90 13.87 13.00
CA ARG A 211 -13.77 13.07 13.49
C ARG A 211 -13.73 13.00 15.02
N GLN A 212 -13.93 14.14 15.70
CA GLN A 212 -13.94 14.19 17.16
C GLN A 212 -15.14 13.45 17.76
N ARG A 213 -16.31 13.50 17.11
CA ARG A 213 -17.52 12.77 17.52
C ARG A 213 -17.43 11.27 17.27
N CYS A 214 -16.76 10.82 16.21
CA CYS A 214 -16.36 9.41 16.01
C CYS A 214 -15.28 8.99 17.02
N THR A 215 -14.46 9.97 17.42
CA THR A 215 -13.39 9.97 18.42
C THR A 215 -13.74 9.42 19.79
N HIS A 216 -14.54 10.25 20.44
CA HIS A 216 -14.60 10.36 21.88
C HIS A 216 -16.00 9.96 22.36
N PRO A 217 -16.15 8.77 22.96
CA PRO A 217 -17.46 8.26 23.36
C PRO A 217 -18.15 9.13 24.43
N HIS A 218 -17.39 9.92 25.18
CA HIS A 218 -17.91 10.81 26.24
C HIS A 218 -18.30 12.21 25.74
N ARG A 219 -18.12 12.53 24.44
CA ARG A 219 -18.55 13.82 23.92
C ARG A 219 -20.07 13.86 23.76
N LYS A 220 -20.62 15.05 24.00
CA LYS A 220 -22.00 15.36 23.60
C LYS A 220 -22.13 15.13 22.09
N ASN A 221 -23.16 14.40 21.67
CA ASN A 221 -23.40 13.99 20.27
C ASN A 221 -22.35 13.01 19.71
N HIS A 222 -21.80 12.13 20.55
CA HIS A 222 -21.01 10.98 20.07
C HIS A 222 -21.78 10.20 19.00
N LEU A 223 -21.05 9.84 17.95
CA LEU A 223 -21.59 9.13 16.79
C LEU A 223 -21.68 7.63 17.09
N HIS A 224 -22.86 7.17 17.54
CA HIS A 224 -23.09 5.77 17.90
C HIS A 224 -23.52 4.93 16.69
N PRO A 225 -22.92 3.75 16.45
CA PRO A 225 -23.25 2.90 15.30
C PRO A 225 -24.65 2.27 15.36
N GLY A 226 -25.35 2.38 16.50
CA GLY A 226 -26.74 1.95 16.65
C GLY A 226 -27.79 2.95 16.10
N GLU A 227 -27.39 4.17 15.71
CA GLU A 227 -28.32 5.22 15.29
C GLU A 227 -28.25 5.49 13.78
N LEU A 228 -29.31 5.13 13.05
CA LEU A 228 -29.33 5.20 11.59
C LEU A 228 -29.11 6.62 11.04
N ILE A 229 -29.63 7.65 11.71
CA ILE A 229 -29.47 9.04 11.30
C ILE A 229 -28.00 9.44 11.33
N LEU A 230 -27.30 9.07 12.40
CA LEU A 230 -25.87 9.34 12.57
C LEU A 230 -25.01 8.55 11.59
N ILE A 231 -25.38 7.32 11.25
CA ILE A 231 -24.73 6.55 10.18
C ILE A 231 -24.84 7.28 8.84
N ARG A 232 -26.02 7.84 8.51
CA ARG A 232 -26.24 8.58 7.26
C ARG A 232 -25.41 9.85 7.22
N GLU A 233 -25.40 10.62 8.31
CA GLU A 233 -24.57 11.82 8.46
C GLU A 233 -23.09 11.52 8.15
N VAL A 234 -22.53 10.47 8.76
CA VAL A 234 -21.13 10.08 8.51
C VAL A 234 -20.91 9.64 7.07
N LYS A 235 -21.84 8.86 6.50
CA LYS A 235 -21.72 8.40 5.10
C LYS A 235 -21.74 9.55 4.09
N GLU A 236 -22.58 10.56 4.30
CA GLU A 236 -22.64 11.75 3.43
C GLU A 236 -21.32 12.51 3.45
N LYS A 237 -20.69 12.61 4.61
CA LYS A 237 -19.44 13.36 4.81
C LYS A 237 -18.20 12.54 4.49
N LEU A 238 -18.34 11.21 4.40
CA LEU A 238 -17.25 10.30 4.07
C LEU A 238 -16.68 10.58 2.68
N ILE A 239 -17.51 10.92 1.71
CA ILE A 239 -17.07 11.25 0.34
C ILE A 239 -16.16 12.49 0.35
N GLU A 240 -16.56 13.52 1.10
CA GLU A 240 -15.76 14.75 1.26
C GLU A 240 -14.44 14.45 1.97
N MET A 241 -14.47 13.64 3.03
CA MET A 241 -13.30 13.22 3.79
C MET A 241 -12.32 12.40 2.94
N GLN A 242 -12.83 11.42 2.19
CA GLN A 242 -12.04 10.62 1.26
C GLN A 242 -11.40 11.49 0.19
N GLY A 243 -12.17 12.42 -0.40
CA GLY A 243 -11.65 13.35 -1.41
C GLY A 243 -10.55 14.27 -0.87
N LEU A 244 -10.65 14.73 0.38
CA LEU A 244 -9.59 15.51 1.03
C LEU A 244 -8.33 14.66 1.24
N ALA A 245 -8.48 13.44 1.76
CA ALA A 245 -7.35 12.54 1.97
C ALA A 245 -6.64 12.17 0.65
N GLU A 246 -7.42 11.92 -0.42
CA GLU A 246 -6.89 11.64 -1.75
C GLU A 246 -6.16 12.85 -2.36
N LEU A 247 -6.70 14.06 -2.16
CA LEU A 247 -6.04 15.31 -2.56
C LEU A 247 -4.67 15.43 -1.90
N LEU A 248 -4.55 15.15 -0.60
CA LEU A 248 -3.27 15.25 0.10
C LEU A 248 -2.25 14.19 -0.31
N LEU A 249 -2.70 12.99 -0.71
CA LEU A 249 -1.79 11.99 -1.30
C LEU A 249 -1.24 12.43 -2.65
N ASN A 250 -2.05 13.13 -3.45
CA ASN A 250 -1.65 13.62 -4.77
C ASN A 250 -0.85 14.92 -4.71
N TYR A 251 -1.10 15.74 -3.69
CA TYR A 251 -0.50 17.05 -3.48
C TYR A 251 -0.11 17.23 -2.00
N PRO A 252 0.95 16.56 -1.52
CA PRO A 252 1.43 16.75 -0.16
C PRO A 252 1.91 18.20 0.07
N PRO A 253 1.78 18.75 1.30
CA PRO A 253 2.19 20.12 1.65
C PRO A 253 3.70 20.32 1.76
#